data_AF-A0AAN9TK98-F1
#
_entry.id   AF-A0AAN9TK98-F1
#
_cell.length_a   1.000
_cell.length_b   1.000
_cell.length_c   1.000
_cell.angle_alpha   90.00
_cell.angle_beta   90.00
_cell.angle_gamma   90.00
#
_symmetry.space_group_name_H-M   'P 1'
#
loop_
_entity.id
_entity.type
_entity.pdbx_description
1 polymer ?
#
loop_
_entity_poly.entity_id
_entity_poly.type
_entity_poly.pdbx_seq_one_letter_code
_entity_poly.pdbx_strand_id
1 'polypeptide(L)'
;MSQILRNCINGKFLDLPAVFTICVRYATKPRWVPVAKTKQFRVSMPKPVPPAEDVEIRRLYNNYRAQLRATIEEIKRSYRASATAEDVVLQREKDTEAAWEECMRINDDWNAQLALEREKRDKETLERRIEYAERVMEKEDAKKKALQAQVDQLIREQQELSKTFITKENIDAHIQKILDEEPHSFLWAIDFRGRVYEGYNKAPTPGKRLSVHRLVAANSIPESSENEVQVES
;
A
#
# COMPACT_ATOMS: atom_id res chain seq x y z
N MET A 1 17.59 25.82 -14.31
CA MET A 1 17.84 26.37 -12.96
C MET A 1 16.88 25.72 -11.97
N SER A 2 17.44 24.88 -11.11
CA SER A 2 16.73 23.96 -10.21
C SER A 2 15.67 24.66 -9.35
N GLN A 3 14.53 23.98 -9.14
CA GLN A 3 13.46 24.35 -8.19
C GLN A 3 14.01 24.82 -6.83
N ILE A 4 15.15 24.26 -6.44
CA ILE A 4 15.88 24.55 -5.19
C ILE A 4 16.30 26.02 -5.09
N LEU A 5 16.79 26.62 -6.17
CA LEU A 5 17.22 28.03 -6.18
C LEU A 5 16.03 29.00 -6.10
N ARG A 6 14.87 28.63 -6.63
CA ARG A 6 13.63 29.42 -6.53
C ARG A 6 13.06 29.41 -5.10
N ASN A 7 13.23 28.32 -4.37
CA ASN A 7 12.75 28.20 -2.99
C ASN A 7 13.63 28.98 -1.98
N CYS A 8 14.93 29.15 -2.26
CA CYS A 8 15.84 29.94 -1.42
C CYS A 8 15.53 31.44 -1.40
N ILE A 9 14.97 31.99 -2.49
CA ILE A 9 14.65 33.43 -2.58
C ILE A 9 13.34 33.78 -1.87
N ASN A 10 12.41 32.81 -1.78
CA ASN A 10 11.03 33.05 -1.31
C ASN A 10 10.74 32.64 0.14
N GLY A 11 11.77 32.36 0.95
CA GLY A 11 11.62 32.24 2.41
C GLY A 11 10.71 31.12 2.94
N LYS A 12 10.41 30.09 2.12
CA LYS A 12 9.62 28.92 2.56
C LYS A 12 10.57 27.81 3.04
N PHE A 13 11.09 27.97 4.25
CA PHE A 13 12.07 27.06 4.88
C PHE A 13 11.43 26.32 6.07
N LEU A 14 10.29 25.65 5.87
CA LEU A 14 9.60 24.95 6.97
C LEU A 14 9.48 23.43 6.81
N ASP A 15 9.82 22.86 5.65
CA ASP A 15 9.54 21.43 5.39
C ASP A 15 10.79 20.57 5.13
N LEU A 16 12.00 21.04 5.47
CA LEU A 16 13.21 20.23 5.34
C LEU A 16 13.53 19.48 6.64
N PRO A 17 13.87 18.17 6.57
CA PRO A 17 14.21 17.37 7.74
C PRO A 17 15.40 17.98 8.49
N ALA A 18 15.25 18.07 9.82
CA ALA A 18 16.12 18.76 10.78
C ALA A 18 17.63 18.42 10.72
N VAL A 19 18.02 17.39 9.95
CA VAL A 19 19.40 16.93 9.77
C VAL A 19 20.21 17.86 8.87
N PHE A 20 19.58 18.56 7.90
CA PHE A 20 20.27 19.55 7.06
C PHE A 20 20.22 20.97 7.64
N THR A 21 19.57 21.13 8.78
CA THR A 21 19.40 22.39 9.51
C THR A 21 20.46 22.56 10.58
N ILE A 22 21.71 22.20 10.28
CA ILE A 22 22.86 22.70 11.03
C ILE A 22 23.09 24.14 10.56
N CYS A 23 22.19 25.02 10.99
CA CYS A 23 22.38 26.45 10.84
C CYS A 23 23.73 26.78 11.48
N VAL A 24 24.66 27.23 10.65
CA VAL A 24 25.70 28.26 10.84
C VAL A 24 25.61 29.01 12.19
N ARG A 25 25.72 28.32 13.33
CA ARG A 25 25.96 28.91 14.65
C ARG A 25 27.45 28.87 14.96
N TYR A 26 28.28 29.15 13.95
CA TYR A 26 29.72 29.32 14.08
C TYR A 26 30.08 30.67 13.47
N ALA A 27 29.81 31.74 14.22
CA ALA A 27 30.38 33.06 13.95
C ALA A 27 31.91 33.08 14.23
N THR A 28 32.50 31.96 14.67
CA THR A 28 33.92 31.78 14.92
C THR A 28 34.54 30.85 13.87
N LYS A 29 35.81 31.11 13.52
CA LYS A 29 36.54 30.27 12.56
C LYS A 29 36.87 28.91 13.21
N PRO A 30 36.58 27.77 12.54
CA PRO A 30 36.89 26.46 13.08
C PRO A 30 38.41 26.22 13.13
N ARG A 31 38.85 25.30 13.99
CA ARG A 31 40.28 25.10 14.33
C ARG A 31 41.18 24.76 13.13
N TRP A 32 40.63 24.11 12.10
CA TRP A 32 41.36 23.75 10.87
C TRP A 32 41.50 24.91 9.86
N VAL A 33 40.79 26.02 10.05
CA VAL A 33 40.92 27.19 9.18
C VAL A 33 42.11 28.02 9.64
N PRO A 34 43.06 28.32 8.74
CA PRO A 34 44.24 29.09 9.12
C PRO A 34 43.85 30.52 9.55
N VAL A 35 44.65 31.08 10.44
CA VAL A 35 44.54 32.49 10.84
C VAL A 35 44.77 33.37 9.61
N ALA A 36 43.97 34.42 9.46
CA ALA A 36 44.10 35.36 8.35
C ALA A 36 45.51 35.98 8.34
N LYS A 37 46.11 36.14 7.16
CA LYS A 37 47.47 36.69 7.00
C LYS A 37 47.68 38.02 7.76
N THR A 38 46.67 38.88 7.78
CA THR A 38 46.66 40.16 8.51
C THR A 38 46.66 40.04 10.04
N LYS A 39 46.33 38.87 10.59
CA LYS A 39 46.25 38.59 12.03
C LYS A 39 47.32 37.60 12.52
N GLN A 40 48.10 36.99 11.63
CA GLN A 40 49.14 36.02 11.97
C GLN A 40 50.21 36.60 12.91
N PHE A 41 50.57 37.87 12.72
CA PHE A 41 51.63 38.54 13.49
C PHE A 41 51.13 39.73 14.33
N ARG A 42 49.80 39.91 14.43
CA ARG A 42 49.24 41.03 15.19
C ARG A 42 49.24 40.71 16.68
N VAL A 43 50.14 41.34 17.43
CA VAL A 43 50.14 41.30 18.90
C VAL A 43 49.15 42.34 19.44
N SER A 44 48.25 41.92 20.32
CA SER A 44 47.37 42.86 21.03
C SER A 44 48.13 43.53 22.16
N MET A 45 48.35 44.82 22.05
CA MET A 45 48.96 45.60 23.14
C MET A 45 47.91 45.89 24.21
N PRO A 46 48.25 45.73 25.51
CA PRO A 46 47.37 46.15 26.59
C PRO A 46 47.20 47.67 26.54
N LYS A 47 46.01 48.15 26.88
CA LYS A 47 45.78 49.59 27.06
C LYS A 47 46.47 50.03 28.35
N PRO A 48 47.20 51.17 28.35
CA PRO A 48 47.78 51.68 29.59
C PRO A 48 46.65 52.10 30.54
N VAL A 49 46.74 51.65 31.79
CA VAL A 49 45.80 52.00 32.86
C VAL A 49 46.60 52.73 33.96
N PRO A 50 46.12 53.87 34.48
CA PRO A 50 46.76 54.53 35.60
C PRO A 50 46.86 53.61 36.82
N PRO A 51 47.99 53.62 37.56
CA PRO A 51 48.21 52.67 38.66
C PRO A 51 47.19 52.84 39.81
N ALA A 52 46.73 54.06 40.06
CA ALA A 52 45.71 54.33 41.07
C ALA A 52 44.36 53.68 40.70
N GLU A 53 43.98 53.72 39.42
CA GLU A 53 42.75 53.12 38.94
C GLU A 53 42.81 51.59 38.98
N ASP A 54 43.94 50.97 38.62
CA ASP A 54 44.09 49.51 38.68
C ASP A 54 43.92 48.96 40.10
N VAL A 55 44.47 49.65 41.10
CA VAL A 55 44.30 49.27 42.51
C VAL A 55 42.84 49.34 42.93
N GLU A 56 42.13 50.40 42.56
CA GLU A 56 40.72 50.57 42.94
C GLU A 56 39.81 49.58 42.18
N ILE A 57 40.05 49.35 40.89
CA ILE A 57 39.33 48.34 40.09
C ILE A 57 39.49 46.96 40.74
N ARG A 58 40.70 46.60 41.14
CA ARG A 58 40.94 45.31 41.83
C ARG A 58 40.20 45.22 43.16
N ARG A 59 40.22 46.28 43.97
CA ARG A 59 39.48 46.33 45.23
C ARG A 59 37.98 46.14 45.01
N LEU A 60 37.39 46.91 44.10
CA LEU A 60 35.96 46.84 43.77
C LEU A 60 35.57 45.47 43.21
N TYR A 61 36.39 44.92 42.31
CA TYR A 61 36.15 43.61 41.70
C TYR A 61 36.19 42.49 42.74
N ASN A 62 37.15 42.54 43.67
CA ASN A 62 37.26 41.57 44.75
C ASN A 62 36.04 41.64 45.69
N ASN A 63 35.63 42.84 46.08
CA ASN A 63 34.45 43.05 46.93
C ASN A 63 33.17 42.54 46.24
N TYR A 64 32.97 42.90 44.97
CA TYR A 64 31.83 42.43 44.19
C TYR A 64 31.78 40.91 44.07
N ARG A 65 32.90 40.27 43.72
CA ARG A 65 32.93 38.80 43.61
C ARG A 65 32.76 38.11 44.95
N ALA A 66 33.25 38.68 46.05
CA ALA A 66 33.02 38.15 47.38
C ALA A 66 31.53 38.17 47.73
N GLN A 67 30.85 39.31 47.50
CA GLN A 67 29.41 39.45 47.72
C GLN A 67 28.60 38.47 46.86
N LEU A 68 28.90 38.37 45.56
CA LEU A 68 28.22 37.41 44.68
C LEU A 68 28.42 35.96 45.10
N ARG A 69 29.63 35.60 45.56
CA ARG A 69 29.88 34.23 46.04
C ARG A 69 29.03 33.93 47.27
N ALA A 70 28.90 34.88 48.18
CA ALA A 70 28.06 34.72 49.36
C ALA A 70 26.58 34.51 48.99
N THR A 71 26.03 35.32 48.09
CA THR A 71 24.62 35.17 47.65
C THR A 71 24.38 33.85 46.92
N ILE A 72 25.30 33.44 46.05
CA ILE A 72 25.21 32.13 45.36
C ILE A 72 25.23 30.98 46.38
N GLU A 73 26.05 31.06 47.41
CA GLU A 73 26.14 30.01 48.43
C GLU A 73 24.88 29.93 49.29
N GLU A 74 24.26 31.07 49.61
CA GLU A 74 22.98 31.12 50.29
C GLU A 74 21.86 30.45 49.46
N ILE A 75 21.79 30.74 48.17
CA ILE A 75 20.82 30.10 47.25
C ILE A 75 21.07 28.58 47.17
N LYS A 76 22.33 28.14 47.13
CA LYS A 76 22.65 26.72 47.16
C LYS A 76 22.23 26.08 48.48
N ARG A 77 22.41 26.78 49.59
CA ARG A 77 22.02 26.30 50.92
C ARG A 77 20.50 26.15 51.03
N SER A 78 19.73 27.12 50.57
CA SER A 78 18.27 27.03 50.58
C SER A 78 17.76 25.90 49.67
N TYR A 79 18.36 25.73 48.49
CA TYR A 79 18.04 24.62 47.60
C TYR A 79 18.33 23.25 48.24
N ARG A 80 19.50 23.09 48.86
CA ARG A 80 19.85 21.87 49.59
C ARG A 80 18.87 21.59 50.72
N ALA A 81 18.55 22.59 51.53
CA ALA A 81 17.58 22.45 52.62
C ALA A 81 16.19 22.01 52.13
N SER A 82 15.73 22.55 50.98
CA SER A 82 14.47 22.12 50.36
C SER A 82 14.50 20.70 49.77
N ALA A 83 15.67 20.24 49.33
CA ALA A 83 15.86 18.91 48.74
C ALA A 83 15.99 17.80 49.79
N THR A 84 16.50 18.11 50.98
CA THR A 84 16.66 17.16 52.11
C THR A 84 15.43 17.06 53.01
N ALA A 85 14.34 17.77 52.74
CA ALA A 85 13.10 17.57 53.48
C ALA A 85 12.51 16.21 53.09
N GLU A 86 12.84 15.16 53.86
CA GLU A 86 12.42 13.76 53.65
C GLU A 86 10.90 13.66 53.44
N ASP A 87 10.12 14.49 54.14
CA ASP A 87 8.66 14.57 54.00
C ASP A 87 8.20 14.97 52.58
N VAL A 88 8.94 15.86 51.91
CA VAL A 88 8.60 16.30 50.54
C VAL A 88 8.91 15.21 49.53
N VAL A 89 9.94 14.41 49.77
CA VAL A 89 10.30 13.27 48.90
C VAL A 89 9.24 12.17 49.03
N LEU A 90 8.86 11.82 50.26
CA LEU A 90 7.84 10.80 50.53
C LEU A 90 6.45 11.20 50.00
N GLN A 91 6.09 12.48 50.09
CA GLN A 91 4.84 12.98 49.48
C GLN A 91 4.87 12.85 47.96
N ARG A 92 5.98 13.23 47.32
CA ARG A 92 6.14 13.09 45.86
C ARG A 92 6.06 11.63 45.41
N GLU A 93 6.68 10.71 46.13
CA GLU A 93 6.61 9.28 45.81
C GLU A 93 5.17 8.78 45.86
N LYS A 94 4.43 9.10 46.92
CA LYS A 94 3.00 8.74 47.04
C LYS A 94 2.15 9.34 45.93
N ASP A 95 2.38 10.61 45.60
CA ASP A 95 1.65 11.28 44.51
C ASP A 95 1.96 10.62 43.15
N THR A 96 3.20 10.18 42.94
CA THR A 96 3.59 9.48 41.70
C THR A 96 3.01 8.07 41.62
N GLU A 97 2.94 7.34 42.74
CA GLU A 97 2.32 6.03 42.82
C GLU A 97 0.82 6.13 42.54
N ALA A 98 0.13 7.08 43.17
CA ALA A 98 -1.30 7.32 42.94
C ALA A 98 -1.60 7.72 41.48
N ALA A 99 -0.75 8.57 40.88
CA ALA A 99 -0.89 8.93 39.48
C ALA A 99 -0.66 7.73 38.55
N TRP A 100 0.28 6.86 38.88
CA TRP A 100 0.57 5.65 38.12
C TRP A 100 -0.59 4.65 38.18
N GLU A 101 -1.18 4.45 39.35
CA GLU A 101 -2.37 3.59 39.53
C GLU A 101 -3.56 4.09 38.70
N GLU A 102 -3.83 5.40 38.68
CA GLU A 102 -4.90 5.96 37.87
C GLU A 102 -4.62 5.81 36.36
N CYS A 103 -3.38 5.98 35.92
CA CYS A 103 -2.99 5.71 34.53
C CYS A 103 -3.20 4.24 34.14
N MET A 104 -2.90 3.30 35.05
CA MET A 104 -3.14 1.88 34.80
C MET A 104 -4.63 1.57 34.71
N ARG A 105 -5.44 2.13 35.61
CA ARG A 105 -6.90 1.98 35.59
C ARG A 105 -7.51 2.46 34.27
N ILE A 106 -7.10 3.63 33.79
CA ILE A 106 -7.56 4.18 32.50
C ILE A 106 -7.15 3.28 31.33
N ASN A 107 -5.93 2.73 31.37
CA ASN A 107 -5.43 1.82 30.33
C ASN A 107 -6.25 0.53 30.29
N ASP A 108 -6.57 -0.05 31.45
CA ASP A 108 -7.40 -1.24 31.55
C ASP A 108 -8.82 -0.99 31.03
N ASP A 109 -9.42 0.16 31.38
CA ASP A 109 -10.73 0.58 30.86
C ASP A 109 -10.72 0.70 29.32
N TRP A 110 -9.67 1.30 28.75
CA TRP A 110 -9.50 1.42 27.30
C TRP A 110 -9.28 0.08 26.61
N ASN A 111 -8.47 -0.80 27.21
CA ASN A 111 -8.24 -2.14 26.69
C ASN A 111 -9.53 -2.97 26.70
N ALA A 112 -10.35 -2.84 27.75
CA ALA A 112 -11.64 -3.51 27.83
C ALA A 112 -12.60 -3.02 26.74
N GLN A 113 -12.68 -1.71 26.50
CA GLN A 113 -13.48 -1.14 25.41
C GLN A 113 -13.00 -1.65 24.04
N LEU A 114 -11.69 -1.62 23.81
CA LEU A 114 -11.10 -2.07 22.55
C LEU A 114 -11.27 -3.59 22.34
N ALA A 115 -11.25 -4.39 23.40
CA ALA A 115 -11.51 -5.83 23.32
C ALA A 115 -12.93 -6.10 22.80
N LEU A 116 -13.95 -5.38 23.30
CA LEU A 116 -15.32 -5.50 22.82
C LEU A 116 -15.46 -5.13 21.34
N GLU A 117 -14.76 -4.09 20.89
CA GLU A 117 -14.74 -3.72 19.46
C GLU A 117 -14.03 -4.76 18.59
N ARG A 118 -12.95 -5.38 19.09
CA ARG A 118 -12.27 -6.49 18.41
C ARG A 118 -13.20 -7.69 18.24
N GLU A 119 -13.88 -8.10 19.30
CA GLU A 119 -14.83 -9.21 19.22
C GLU A 119 -15.97 -8.97 18.22
N LYS A 120 -16.50 -7.74 18.16
CA LYS A 120 -17.51 -7.36 17.16
C LYS A 120 -16.96 -7.49 15.74
N ARG A 121 -15.78 -6.91 15.49
CA ARG A 121 -15.11 -6.99 14.18
C ARG A 121 -14.83 -8.44 13.78
N ASP A 122 -14.35 -9.26 14.71
CA ASP A 122 -14.02 -10.65 14.45
C ASP A 122 -15.27 -11.45 14.07
N LYS A 123 -16.39 -11.24 14.78
CA LYS A 123 -17.70 -11.85 14.43
C LYS A 123 -18.14 -11.46 13.01
N GLU A 124 -18.11 -10.17 12.67
CA GLU A 124 -18.46 -9.70 11.32
C GLU A 124 -17.54 -10.26 10.22
N THR A 125 -16.25 -10.46 10.52
CA THR A 125 -15.33 -11.07 9.56
C THR A 125 -15.56 -12.56 9.39
N LEU A 126 -15.93 -13.27 10.47
CA LEU A 126 -16.29 -14.69 10.42
C LEU A 126 -17.58 -14.90 9.61
N GLU A 127 -18.61 -14.10 9.87
CA GLU A 127 -19.87 -14.13 9.11
C GLU A 127 -19.63 -13.92 7.61
N ARG A 128 -18.87 -12.88 7.23
CA ARG A 128 -18.51 -12.64 5.82
C ARG A 128 -17.72 -13.79 5.20
N ARG A 129 -16.84 -14.46 5.96
CA ARG A 129 -16.09 -15.62 5.47
C ARG A 129 -17.01 -16.81 5.23
N ILE A 130 -17.97 -17.05 6.11
CA ILE A 130 -18.97 -18.13 5.97
C ILE A 130 -19.81 -17.86 4.72
N GLU A 131 -20.38 -16.66 4.58
CA GLU A 131 -21.17 -16.28 3.40
C GLU A 131 -20.39 -16.38 2.09
N TYR A 132 -19.10 -16.03 2.12
CA TYR A 132 -18.24 -16.16 0.96
C TYR A 132 -18.00 -17.64 0.60
N ALA A 133 -17.71 -18.47 1.60
CA ALA A 133 -17.52 -19.91 1.41
C ALA A 133 -18.79 -20.58 0.85
N GLU A 134 -19.96 -20.24 1.37
CA GLU A 134 -21.26 -20.72 0.86
C GLU A 134 -21.47 -20.31 -0.59
N ARG A 135 -21.26 -19.03 -0.92
CA ARG A 135 -21.37 -18.54 -2.32
C ARG A 135 -20.40 -19.23 -3.28
N VAL A 136 -19.19 -19.55 -2.83
CA VAL A 136 -18.21 -20.28 -3.64
C VAL A 136 -18.68 -21.71 -3.86
N MET A 137 -19.14 -22.39 -2.80
CA MET A 137 -19.66 -23.75 -2.89
C MET A 137 -20.86 -23.84 -3.83
N GLU A 138 -21.83 -22.93 -3.72
CA GLU A 138 -23.00 -22.89 -4.60
C GLU A 138 -22.62 -22.69 -6.08
N LYS A 139 -21.66 -21.79 -6.34
CA LYS A 139 -21.15 -21.55 -7.70
C LYS A 139 -20.47 -22.79 -8.26
N GLU A 140 -19.63 -23.45 -7.48
CA GLU A 140 -18.94 -24.67 -7.90
C GLU A 140 -19.92 -25.81 -8.16
N ASP A 141 -20.93 -25.98 -7.31
CA ASP A 141 -21.98 -26.98 -7.51
C ASP A 141 -22.85 -26.69 -8.74
N ALA A 142 -23.18 -25.42 -8.99
CA ALA A 142 -23.90 -25.02 -10.20
C ALA A 142 -23.07 -25.30 -11.47
N LYS A 143 -21.77 -24.98 -11.47
CA LYS A 143 -20.85 -25.28 -12.58
C LYS A 143 -20.74 -26.78 -12.82
N LYS A 144 -20.57 -27.58 -11.77
CA LYS A 144 -20.49 -29.05 -11.87
C LYS A 144 -21.77 -29.63 -12.48
N LYS A 145 -22.94 -29.19 -12.02
CA LYS A 145 -24.24 -29.63 -12.56
C LYS A 145 -24.39 -29.25 -14.04
N ALA A 146 -24.01 -28.02 -14.41
CA ALA A 146 -24.07 -27.58 -15.80
C ALA A 146 -23.13 -28.40 -16.70
N LEU A 147 -21.91 -28.67 -16.24
CA LEU A 147 -20.93 -29.47 -16.98
C LEU A 147 -21.37 -30.92 -17.12
N GLN A 148 -21.91 -31.52 -16.05
CA GLN A 148 -22.49 -32.86 -16.10
C GLN A 148 -23.64 -32.93 -17.13
N ALA A 149 -24.56 -31.95 -17.12
CA ALA A 149 -25.65 -31.91 -18.08
C ALA A 149 -25.16 -31.80 -19.54
N GLN A 150 -24.11 -31.01 -19.80
CA GLN A 150 -23.50 -30.91 -21.13
C GLN A 150 -22.83 -32.22 -21.55
N VAL A 151 -22.07 -32.85 -20.66
CA VAL A 151 -21.42 -34.14 -20.92
C VAL A 151 -22.47 -35.23 -21.19
N ASP A 152 -23.55 -35.27 -20.41
CA ASP A 152 -24.64 -36.22 -20.62
C ASP A 152 -25.34 -36.03 -21.97
N GLN A 153 -25.52 -34.78 -22.40
CA GLN A 153 -26.06 -34.47 -23.74
C GLN A 153 -25.13 -34.99 -24.84
N LEU A 154 -23.83 -34.69 -24.75
CA LEU A 154 -22.84 -35.17 -25.71
C LEU A 154 -22.77 -36.69 -25.76
N ILE A 155 -22.85 -37.37 -24.61
CA ILE A 155 -22.87 -38.83 -24.55
C ILE A 155 -24.11 -39.38 -25.26
N ARG A 156 -25.29 -38.78 -25.05
CA ARG A 156 -26.53 -39.21 -25.72
C ARG A 156 -26.45 -39.02 -27.24
N GLU A 157 -26.00 -37.86 -27.69
CA GLU A 157 -25.78 -37.59 -29.12
C GLU A 157 -24.80 -38.60 -29.73
N GLN A 158 -23.68 -38.87 -29.05
CA GLN A 158 -22.68 -39.81 -29.51
C GLN A 158 -23.20 -41.26 -29.53
N GLN A 159 -24.06 -41.64 -28.58
CA GLN A 159 -24.73 -42.95 -28.58
C GLN A 159 -25.68 -43.08 -29.78
N GLU A 160 -26.41 -42.04 -30.14
CA GLU A 160 -27.25 -42.03 -31.35
C GLU A 160 -26.41 -42.16 -32.62
N LEU A 161 -25.32 -41.39 -32.74
CA LEU A 161 -24.39 -41.45 -33.86
C LEU A 161 -23.67 -42.80 -33.94
N SER A 162 -23.37 -43.44 -32.82
CA SER A 162 -22.67 -44.73 -32.83
C SER A 162 -23.43 -45.84 -33.56
N LYS A 163 -24.76 -45.73 -33.64
CA LYS A 163 -25.61 -46.68 -34.37
C LYS A 163 -25.40 -46.59 -35.88
N THR A 164 -24.90 -45.47 -36.40
CA THR A 164 -24.64 -45.27 -37.84
C THR A 164 -23.21 -45.62 -38.23
N PHE A 165 -22.35 -46.04 -37.29
CA PHE A 165 -20.98 -46.42 -37.58
C PHE A 165 -20.88 -47.73 -38.36
N ILE A 166 -19.93 -47.78 -39.29
CA ILE A 166 -19.66 -48.96 -40.11
C ILE A 166 -18.85 -49.96 -39.27
N THR A 167 -19.49 -51.09 -38.93
CA THR A 167 -18.85 -52.22 -38.25
C THR A 167 -18.40 -53.28 -39.26
N LYS A 168 -17.51 -54.21 -38.86
CA LYS A 168 -16.98 -55.29 -39.72
C LYS A 168 -18.06 -56.10 -40.45
N GLU A 169 -19.22 -56.24 -39.83
CA GLU A 169 -20.34 -57.02 -40.36
C GLU A 169 -21.15 -56.25 -41.42
N ASN A 170 -21.14 -54.91 -41.38
CA ASN A 170 -21.93 -54.04 -42.26
C ASN A 170 -21.05 -53.35 -43.35
N ILE A 171 -19.78 -53.75 -43.50
CA ILE A 171 -18.84 -53.12 -44.44
C ILE A 171 -19.30 -53.29 -45.89
N ASP A 172 -19.54 -54.52 -46.32
CA ASP A 172 -19.83 -54.82 -47.74
C ASP A 172 -21.13 -54.16 -48.20
N ALA A 173 -22.15 -54.13 -47.33
CA ALA A 173 -23.42 -53.47 -47.60
C ALA A 173 -23.28 -51.95 -47.69
N HIS A 174 -22.42 -51.31 -46.88
CA HIS A 174 -22.13 -49.88 -47.01
C HIS A 174 -21.31 -49.55 -48.25
N ILE A 175 -20.34 -50.40 -48.65
CA ILE A 175 -19.56 -50.22 -49.88
C ILE A 175 -20.50 -50.22 -51.09
N GLN A 176 -21.42 -51.19 -51.17
CA GLN A 176 -22.41 -51.25 -52.25
C GLN A 176 -23.28 -49.99 -52.28
N LYS A 177 -23.82 -49.56 -51.13
CA LYS A 177 -24.59 -48.30 -51.06
C LYS A 177 -23.83 -47.09 -51.55
N ILE A 178 -22.55 -46.95 -51.19
CA ILE A 178 -21.71 -45.83 -51.63
C ILE A 178 -21.43 -45.87 -53.14
N LEU A 179 -21.35 -47.07 -53.73
CA LEU A 179 -21.14 -47.24 -55.17
C LEU A 179 -22.44 -47.01 -55.98
N ASP A 180 -23.59 -47.37 -55.42
CA ASP A 180 -24.90 -47.22 -56.06
C ASP A 180 -25.45 -45.78 -55.93
N GLU A 181 -25.12 -45.08 -54.85
CA GLU A 181 -25.52 -43.68 -54.62
C GLU A 181 -24.63 -42.67 -55.38
N GLU A 182 -25.18 -41.50 -55.72
CA GLU A 182 -24.40 -40.40 -56.32
C GLU A 182 -23.31 -39.90 -55.35
N PRO A 183 -22.10 -39.57 -55.83
CA PRO A 183 -21.02 -39.09 -54.98
C PRO A 183 -21.42 -37.82 -54.24
N HIS A 184 -21.27 -37.83 -52.91
CA HIS A 184 -21.61 -36.67 -52.08
C HIS A 184 -20.62 -35.51 -52.35
N SER A 185 -21.13 -34.40 -52.86
CA SER A 185 -20.32 -33.22 -53.19
C SER A 185 -20.25 -32.26 -52.00
N PHE A 186 -19.05 -32.06 -51.45
CA PHE A 186 -18.77 -31.02 -50.44
C PHE A 186 -18.52 -29.62 -51.04
N LEU A 187 -18.71 -29.44 -52.35
CA LEU A 187 -18.52 -28.16 -53.02
C LEU A 187 -19.73 -27.25 -52.76
N TRP A 188 -19.47 -26.13 -52.08
CA TRP A 188 -20.43 -25.06 -51.85
C TRP A 188 -19.74 -23.70 -52.03
N ALA A 189 -20.52 -22.70 -52.47
CA ALA A 189 -20.07 -21.33 -52.65
C ALA A 189 -20.91 -20.36 -51.81
N ILE A 190 -20.33 -19.23 -51.42
CA ILE A 190 -21.01 -18.17 -50.66
C ILE A 190 -21.03 -16.88 -51.46
N ASP A 191 -22.22 -16.29 -51.61
CA ASP A 191 -22.37 -14.93 -52.12
C ASP A 191 -21.92 -13.88 -51.11
N PHE A 192 -21.58 -12.67 -51.57
CA PHE A 192 -21.42 -11.47 -50.73
C PHE A 192 -22.63 -11.16 -49.82
N ARG A 193 -23.82 -11.71 -50.13
CA ARG A 193 -25.04 -11.59 -49.32
C ARG A 193 -25.22 -12.71 -48.27
N GLY A 194 -24.24 -13.61 -48.13
CA GLY A 194 -24.26 -14.71 -47.16
C GLY A 194 -25.22 -15.85 -47.54
N ARG A 195 -25.49 -16.06 -48.82
CA ARG A 195 -26.29 -17.19 -49.31
C ARG A 195 -25.38 -18.32 -49.74
N VAL A 196 -25.72 -19.53 -49.34
CA VAL A 196 -24.98 -20.75 -49.70
C VAL A 196 -25.58 -21.33 -50.96
N TYR A 197 -24.70 -21.70 -51.89
CA TYR A 197 -25.04 -22.42 -53.12
C TYR A 197 -24.34 -23.77 -53.07
N GLU A 198 -25.11 -24.85 -53.13
CA GLU A 198 -24.62 -26.22 -53.10
C GLU A 198 -24.71 -26.84 -54.50
N GLY A 199 -23.68 -27.59 -54.90
CA GLY A 199 -23.76 -28.49 -56.06
C GLY A 199 -22.62 -28.35 -57.07
N TYR A 200 -22.30 -29.48 -57.70
CA TYR A 200 -21.29 -29.58 -58.76
C TYR A 200 -21.91 -29.52 -60.17
N ASN A 201 -23.11 -30.11 -60.38
CA ASN A 201 -23.76 -30.28 -61.70
C ASN A 201 -25.25 -29.86 -61.73
N LYS A 202 -25.74 -29.12 -60.73
CA LYS A 202 -27.13 -28.63 -60.69
C LYS A 202 -27.15 -27.12 -60.91
N ALA A 203 -28.19 -26.61 -61.55
CA ALA A 203 -28.40 -25.17 -61.67
C ALA A 203 -28.41 -24.53 -60.28
N PRO A 204 -27.81 -23.34 -60.07
CA PRO A 204 -27.67 -22.74 -58.75
C PRO A 204 -29.04 -22.39 -58.16
N THR A 205 -29.60 -23.29 -57.38
CA THR A 205 -30.77 -23.03 -56.55
C THR A 205 -30.34 -22.19 -55.36
N PRO A 206 -30.97 -21.03 -55.09
CA PRO A 206 -30.62 -20.20 -53.96
C PRO A 206 -30.89 -20.97 -52.66
N GLY A 207 -29.82 -21.36 -51.97
CA GLY A 207 -29.90 -22.06 -50.69
C GLY A 207 -30.28 -21.15 -49.54
N LYS A 208 -30.41 -21.75 -48.36
CA LYS A 208 -30.74 -21.04 -47.11
C LYS A 208 -29.72 -19.92 -46.86
N ARG A 209 -30.20 -18.73 -46.52
CA ARG A 209 -29.34 -17.62 -46.08
C ARG A 209 -28.71 -18.00 -44.74
N LEU A 210 -27.39 -18.00 -44.66
CA LEU A 210 -26.71 -18.15 -43.38
C LEU A 210 -26.95 -16.87 -42.59
N SER A 211 -27.60 -16.97 -41.43
CA SER A 211 -27.68 -15.86 -40.49
C SER A 211 -26.30 -15.69 -39.86
N VAL A 212 -25.65 -14.55 -40.14
CA VAL A 212 -24.32 -14.20 -39.63
C VAL A 212 -24.25 -14.28 -38.10
N HIS A 213 -25.38 -14.09 -37.41
CA HIS A 213 -25.52 -14.22 -35.96
C HIS A 213 -25.23 -15.63 -35.40
N ARG A 214 -25.36 -16.70 -36.19
CA ARG A 214 -25.19 -18.08 -35.68
C ARG A 214 -23.74 -18.58 -35.73
N LEU A 215 -22.92 -18.04 -36.63
CA LEU A 215 -21.50 -18.41 -36.77
C LEU A 215 -20.60 -17.73 -35.71
N VAL A 216 -20.96 -16.53 -35.27
CA VAL A 216 -20.23 -15.83 -34.20
C VAL A 216 -20.42 -16.56 -32.86
N ALA A 217 -21.62 -17.08 -32.58
CA ALA A 217 -21.95 -17.79 -31.34
C ALA A 217 -21.27 -19.16 -31.18
N ALA A 218 -20.87 -19.82 -32.28
CA ALA A 218 -20.22 -21.13 -32.23
C ALA A 218 -18.70 -21.07 -32.02
N ASN A 219 -18.07 -19.91 -32.28
CA ASN A 219 -16.62 -19.72 -32.22
C ASN A 219 -16.15 -18.72 -31.15
N SER A 220 -17.08 -18.08 -30.43
CA SER A 220 -16.75 -17.26 -29.26
C SER A 220 -16.44 -18.17 -28.06
N ILE A 221 -15.15 -18.38 -27.79
CA ILE A 221 -14.66 -18.75 -26.45
C ILE A 221 -15.29 -17.74 -25.48
N PRO A 222 -15.91 -18.15 -24.35
CA PRO A 222 -16.40 -17.19 -23.38
C PRO A 222 -15.20 -16.40 -22.88
N GLU A 223 -15.09 -15.15 -23.31
CA GLU A 223 -14.18 -14.18 -22.69
C GLU A 223 -14.51 -14.21 -21.20
N SER A 224 -13.54 -14.72 -20.42
CA SER A 224 -13.53 -14.57 -18.99
C SER A 224 -13.76 -13.10 -18.71
N SER A 225 -14.88 -12.80 -18.04
CA SER A 225 -15.20 -11.49 -17.50
C SER A 225 -13.99 -10.94 -16.75
N GLU A 226 -13.21 -10.10 -17.43
CA GLU A 226 -12.20 -9.29 -16.79
C GLU A 226 -12.94 -8.30 -15.87
N ASN A 227 -12.47 -8.27 -14.64
CA ASN A 227 -13.02 -7.49 -13.55
C ASN A 227 -13.07 -6.01 -13.92
N GLU A 228 -14.27 -5.45 -14.12
CA GLU A 228 -14.49 -4.02 -13.94
C GLU A 228 -14.38 -3.72 -12.44
N VAL A 229 -13.16 -3.39 -12.02
CA VAL A 229 -12.91 -2.67 -10.78
C VAL A 229 -13.48 -1.26 -10.97
N GLN A 230 -14.64 -1.00 -10.37
CA GLN A 230 -15.16 0.35 -10.24
C GLN A 230 -14.18 1.17 -9.39
N VAL A 231 -13.48 2.10 -10.02
CA VAL A 231 -12.79 3.19 -9.35
C VAL A 231 -13.77 4.35 -9.33
N GLU A 232 -14.47 4.50 -8.21
CA GLU A 232 -15.26 5.69 -7.90
C GLU A 232 -14.33 6.90 -7.74
N SER A 233 -14.70 8.00 -8.39
CA SER A 233 -14.12 9.34 -8.26
C SER A 233 -15.04 10.24 -7.46
#